data_AF-A0A0G0YAK1-F1
#
_entry.id   AF-A0A0G0YAK1-F1
#
_cell.length_a   1.000
_cell.length_b   1.000
_cell.length_c   1.000
_cell.angle_alpha   90.00
_cell.angle_beta   90.00
_cell.angle_gamma   90.00
#
_symmetry.space_group_name_H-M   'P 1'
#
loop_
_entity.id
_entity.type
_entity.pdbx_description
1 polymer ?
#
loop_
_entity_poly.entity_id
_entity_poly.type
_entity_poly.pdbx_seq_one_letter_code
_entity_poly.pdbx_strand_id
1 'polypeptide(L)'
;MSKKYLKFPPSLKLRRISIFSGLLVIIVFFNFLFFSSLCNASTQTNLRNQMNTAGTKAWGTVPSGQNSLAGIIQVVVSAFLGLLGIIFIVLIIYSGFNWMTAGGDEEKVTLAKQTLTRAVIGLIIIIAAYSITYFVFSSLPGGGGNSAGGG
;
A
#
# COMPACT_ATOMS: atom_id res chain seq x y z
N MET A 1 52.30 33.80 -5.60
CA MET A 1 50.95 34.11 -6.11
C MET A 1 50.42 32.89 -6.85
N SER A 2 49.11 32.58 -6.77
CA SER A 2 48.39 31.58 -7.58
C SER A 2 48.26 30.13 -7.05
N LYS A 3 47.64 29.95 -5.87
CA LYS A 3 46.85 28.74 -5.60
C LYS A 3 45.54 28.82 -6.39
N LYS A 4 45.62 28.49 -7.68
CA LYS A 4 44.47 28.44 -8.59
C LYS A 4 43.79 27.08 -8.50
N TYR A 5 42.55 27.10 -8.03
CA TYR A 5 41.44 26.33 -8.58
C TYR A 5 41.62 24.80 -8.69
N LEU A 6 41.55 24.11 -7.56
CA LEU A 6 40.84 22.82 -7.51
C LEU A 6 39.33 23.11 -7.42
N LYS A 7 38.79 23.64 -8.52
CA LYS A 7 37.38 23.92 -8.72
C LYS A 7 36.76 22.64 -9.28
N PHE A 8 36.24 21.79 -8.40
CA PHE A 8 35.58 20.54 -8.78
C PHE A 8 34.53 20.82 -9.87
N PRO A 9 34.58 20.13 -11.03
CA PRO A 9 33.67 20.39 -12.13
C PRO A 9 32.21 20.11 -11.73
N PRO A 10 31.27 20.99 -12.10
CA PRO A 10 29.87 20.94 -11.65
C PRO A 10 29.04 19.79 -12.24
N SER A 11 29.59 19.00 -13.17
CA SER A 11 28.84 17.96 -13.90
C SER A 11 28.49 16.72 -13.08
N LEU A 12 29.11 16.51 -11.91
CA LEU A 12 28.85 15.34 -11.06
C LEU A 12 27.64 15.50 -10.13
N LYS A 13 27.27 16.73 -9.76
CA LYS A 13 26.11 16.99 -8.89
C LYS A 13 24.78 16.73 -9.61
N LEU A 14 24.70 17.09 -10.89
CA LEU A 14 23.52 16.89 -11.73
C LEU A 14 23.31 15.42 -12.10
N ARG A 15 24.40 14.66 -12.31
CA ARG A 15 24.32 13.24 -12.65
C ARG A 15 23.80 12.37 -11.49
N ARG A 16 24.15 12.69 -10.24
CA ARG A 16 23.57 12.04 -9.04
C ARG A 16 22.07 12.35 -8.86
N ILE A 17 21.63 13.59 -9.14
CA ILE A 17 20.21 13.98 -9.08
C ILE A 17 19.37 13.28 -10.17
N SER A 18 19.93 13.13 -11.38
CA SER A 18 19.27 12.44 -12.51
C SER A 18 19.13 10.94 -12.27
N ILE A 19 20.15 10.30 -11.67
CA ILE A 19 20.08 8.88 -11.27
C ILE A 19 19.06 8.67 -10.14
N PHE A 20 18.99 9.57 -9.15
CA PHE A 20 18.04 9.47 -8.04
C PHE A 20 16.59 9.72 -8.50
N SER A 21 16.38 10.69 -9.41
CA SER A 21 15.08 10.93 -10.05
C SER A 21 14.64 9.75 -10.91
N GLY A 22 15.56 9.13 -11.67
CA GLY A 22 15.30 7.92 -12.43
C GLY A 22 14.94 6.70 -11.56
N LEU A 23 15.61 6.53 -10.42
CA LEU A 23 15.29 5.48 -9.44
C LEU A 23 13.91 5.69 -8.81
N LEU A 24 13.54 6.94 -8.50
CA LEU A 24 12.21 7.27 -7.98
C LEU A 24 11.12 6.96 -9.02
N VAL A 25 11.35 7.30 -10.30
CA VAL A 25 10.42 6.99 -11.39
C VAL A 25 10.29 5.48 -11.61
N ILE A 26 11.37 4.71 -11.51
CA ILE A 26 11.35 3.25 -11.59
C ILE A 26 10.59 2.63 -10.43
N ILE A 27 10.75 3.14 -9.20
CA ILE A 27 9.98 2.67 -8.03
C ILE A 27 8.49 2.94 -8.23
N VAL A 28 8.11 4.13 -8.69
CA VAL A 28 6.70 4.47 -8.96
C VAL A 28 6.13 3.64 -10.12
N PHE A 29 6.91 3.41 -11.17
CA PHE A 29 6.52 2.59 -12.31
C PHE A 29 6.38 1.10 -11.94
N PHE A 30 7.27 0.58 -11.09
CA PHE A 30 7.18 -0.79 -10.58
C PHE A 30 5.95 -0.97 -9.68
N ASN A 31 5.63 0.03 -8.84
CA ASN A 31 4.36 0.07 -8.10
C ASN A 31 3.15 0.13 -9.04
N PHE A 32 3.23 0.89 -10.14
CA PHE A 32 2.16 0.97 -11.13
C PHE A 32 1.93 -0.36 -11.88
N LEU A 33 3.00 -1.10 -12.24
CA LEU A 33 2.88 -2.43 -12.85
C LEU A 33 2.32 -3.48 -11.86
N PHE A 34 2.71 -3.38 -10.59
CA PHE A 34 2.15 -4.23 -9.54
C PHE A 34 0.67 -3.89 -9.27
N PHE A 35 0.30 -2.61 -9.30
CA PHE A 35 -1.09 -2.14 -9.13
C PHE A 35 -1.97 -2.46 -10.35
N SER A 36 -1.43 -2.44 -11.57
CA SER A 36 -2.13 -2.88 -12.78
C SER A 36 -2.43 -4.38 -12.73
N SER A 37 -1.54 -5.19 -12.14
CA SER A 37 -1.78 -6.61 -11.91
C SER A 37 -2.89 -6.86 -10.87
N LEU A 38 -3.07 -5.95 -9.91
CA LEU A 38 -4.23 -5.92 -9.00
C LEU A 38 -5.52 -5.37 -9.67
N CYS A 39 -5.37 -4.62 -10.77
CA CYS A 39 -6.48 -4.00 -11.52
C CYS A 39 -7.11 -4.95 -12.56
N ASN A 40 -6.46 -6.07 -12.91
CA ASN A 40 -6.99 -7.05 -13.86
C ASN A 40 -8.01 -8.00 -13.21
N ALA A 41 -9.18 -7.50 -12.79
CA ALA A 41 -10.32 -8.35 -12.45
C ALA A 41 -11.69 -7.66 -12.58
N SER A 42 -11.84 -6.65 -13.45
CA SER A 42 -13.14 -5.99 -13.61
C SER A 42 -13.32 -5.24 -14.93
N THR A 43 -13.23 -5.94 -16.07
CA THR A 43 -13.95 -5.49 -17.27
C THR A 43 -15.45 -5.69 -17.00
N GLN A 44 -16.11 -4.62 -16.55
CA GLN A 44 -17.54 -4.34 -16.69
C GLN A 44 -18.49 -5.55 -16.87
N THR A 45 -18.80 -6.26 -15.79
CA THR A 45 -20.11 -6.92 -15.63
C THR A 45 -20.64 -6.54 -14.25
N ASN A 46 -21.67 -5.68 -14.25
CA ASN A 46 -22.46 -5.28 -13.08
C ASN A 46 -21.66 -4.57 -11.97
N LEU A 47 -21.61 -3.22 -12.02
CA LEU A 47 -21.19 -2.37 -10.88
C LEU A 47 -21.84 -2.80 -9.56
N ARG A 48 -23.08 -3.31 -9.63
CA ARG A 48 -23.83 -3.86 -8.49
C ARG A 48 -23.24 -5.16 -7.96
N ASN A 49 -22.75 -6.06 -8.81
CA ASN A 49 -22.10 -7.29 -8.38
C ASN A 49 -20.66 -7.02 -7.93
N GLN A 50 -19.95 -6.06 -8.53
CA GLN A 50 -18.62 -5.66 -8.06
C GLN A 50 -18.68 -4.92 -6.72
N MET A 51 -19.68 -4.07 -6.47
CA MET A 51 -19.90 -3.47 -5.15
C MET A 51 -20.39 -4.50 -4.13
N ASN A 52 -21.27 -5.43 -4.51
CA ASN A 52 -21.71 -6.50 -3.61
C ASN A 52 -20.56 -7.45 -3.30
N THR A 53 -19.70 -7.78 -4.25
CA THR A 53 -18.53 -8.66 -4.05
C THR A 53 -17.39 -7.92 -3.34
N ALA A 54 -17.13 -6.65 -3.65
CA ALA A 54 -16.21 -5.82 -2.88
C ALA A 54 -16.71 -5.65 -1.44
N GLY A 55 -18.03 -5.50 -1.25
CA GLY A 55 -18.69 -5.51 0.05
C GLY A 55 -18.57 -6.88 0.74
N THR A 56 -18.80 -8.00 0.07
CA THR A 56 -18.64 -9.32 0.69
C THR A 56 -17.19 -9.67 1.00
N LYS A 57 -16.23 -9.18 0.21
CA LYS A 57 -14.80 -9.32 0.47
C LYS A 57 -14.33 -8.41 1.61
N ALA A 58 -14.91 -7.21 1.73
CA ALA A 58 -14.59 -6.24 2.78
C ALA A 58 -15.26 -6.56 4.13
N TRP A 59 -16.47 -7.16 4.12
CA TRP A 59 -17.27 -7.40 5.33
C TRP A 59 -17.40 -8.89 5.69
N GLY A 60 -17.02 -9.80 4.79
CA GLY A 60 -17.03 -11.24 5.01
C GLY A 60 -18.45 -11.81 5.13
N THR A 61 -18.94 -12.54 4.13
CA THR A 61 -20.09 -13.44 4.35
C THR A 61 -19.63 -14.65 5.12
N VAL A 62 -20.29 -14.93 6.25
CA VAL A 62 -20.21 -16.21 6.95
C VAL A 62 -20.69 -17.29 5.97
N PRO A 63 -19.83 -18.25 5.54
CA PRO A 63 -20.30 -19.36 4.72
C PRO A 63 -21.23 -20.21 5.59
N SER A 64 -22.52 -20.16 5.30
CA SER A 64 -23.52 -21.05 5.88
C SER A 64 -23.25 -22.46 5.37
N GLY A 65 -22.65 -23.30 6.22
CA GLY A 65 -22.56 -24.74 5.96
C GLY A 65 -21.16 -25.28 5.75
N GLN A 66 -20.27 -25.04 6.71
CA GLN A 66 -19.27 -25.97 7.22
C GLN A 66 -18.50 -25.21 8.29
N ASN A 67 -18.27 -25.83 9.45
CA ASN A 67 -17.48 -25.28 10.56
C ASN A 67 -16.00 -25.13 10.16
N SER A 68 -15.72 -24.42 9.07
CA SER A 68 -14.38 -24.13 8.61
C SER A 68 -13.90 -22.94 9.43
N LEU A 69 -12.94 -23.22 10.31
CA LEU A 69 -12.25 -22.21 11.12
C LEU A 69 -11.80 -21.02 10.24
N ALA A 70 -11.43 -21.30 8.99
CA ALA A 70 -11.10 -20.33 7.95
C ALA A 70 -12.19 -19.28 7.68
N GLY A 71 -13.47 -19.65 7.64
CA GLY A 71 -14.57 -18.72 7.38
C GLY A 71 -14.77 -17.71 8.51
N ILE A 72 -14.68 -18.16 9.77
CA ILE A 72 -14.77 -17.29 10.96
C ILE A 72 -13.56 -16.35 11.01
N ILE A 73 -12.36 -16.88 10.77
CA ILE A 73 -11.13 -16.08 10.74
C ILE A 73 -11.23 -15.00 9.66
N GLN A 74 -11.77 -15.33 8.48
CA GLN A 74 -11.90 -14.37 7.39
C GLN A 74 -12.83 -13.21 7.74
N VAL A 75 -14.00 -13.47 8.34
CA VAL A 75 -14.93 -12.40 8.75
C VAL A 75 -14.30 -11.51 9.83
N VAL A 76 -13.64 -12.13 10.82
CA VAL A 76 -12.99 -11.41 11.90
C VAL A 76 -11.85 -10.54 11.35
N VAL A 77 -10.97 -11.10 10.54
CA VAL A 77 -9.83 -10.37 9.95
C VAL A 77 -10.32 -9.25 9.04
N SER A 78 -11.32 -9.48 8.18
CA SER A 78 -11.87 -8.44 7.31
C SER A 78 -12.47 -7.28 8.10
N ALA A 79 -13.23 -7.56 9.17
CA ALA A 79 -13.77 -6.53 10.05
C ALA A 79 -12.67 -5.73 10.77
N PHE A 80 -11.64 -6.41 11.29
CA PHE A 80 -10.50 -5.76 11.93
C PHE A 80 -9.70 -4.90 10.93
N LEU A 81 -9.43 -5.39 9.72
CA LEU A 81 -8.71 -4.64 8.68
C LEU A 81 -9.48 -3.40 8.22
N GLY A 82 -10.81 -3.48 8.09
CA GLY A 82 -11.66 -2.34 7.77
C GLY A 82 -11.60 -1.25 8.84
N LEU A 83 -11.72 -1.64 10.12
CA LEU A 83 -11.60 -0.72 11.25
C LEU A 83 -10.19 -0.09 11.31
N LEU A 84 -9.14 -0.90 11.17
CA LEU A 84 -7.75 -0.42 11.16
C LEU A 84 -7.51 0.57 10.02
N GLY A 85 -8.00 0.29 8.81
CA GLY A 85 -7.81 1.19 7.66
C GLY A 85 -8.35 2.60 7.92
N ILE A 86 -9.53 2.70 8.53
CA ILE A 86 -10.12 4.00 8.91
C ILE A 86 -9.25 4.70 9.96
N ILE A 87 -8.78 3.98 10.98
CA ILE A 87 -7.90 4.54 12.02
C ILE A 87 -6.60 5.08 11.43
N PHE A 88 -5.97 4.35 10.49
CA PHE A 88 -4.76 4.81 9.81
C PHE A 88 -4.99 6.10 9.02
N ILE A 89 -6.12 6.22 8.31
CA ILE A 89 -6.46 7.46 7.58
C ILE A 89 -6.60 8.64 8.55
N VAL A 90 -7.28 8.45 9.68
CA VAL A 90 -7.43 9.49 10.71
C VAL A 90 -6.07 9.91 11.27
N LEU A 91 -5.18 8.96 11.56
CA LEU A 91 -3.82 9.24 12.06
C LEU A 91 -2.96 10.01 11.05
N ILE A 92 -3.09 9.71 9.76
CA ILE A 92 -2.39 10.42 8.68
C ILE A 92 -2.89 11.87 8.60
N ILE A 93 -4.20 12.09 8.65
CA ILE A 93 -4.78 13.44 8.63
C ILE A 93 -4.32 14.23 9.86
N TYR A 94 -4.38 13.63 11.05
CA TYR A 94 -3.94 14.26 12.30
C TYR A 94 -2.46 14.65 12.25
N SER A 95 -1.60 13.73 11.80
CA SER A 95 -0.16 13.98 11.66
C SER A 95 0.14 15.03 10.60
N GLY A 96 -0.62 15.04 9.50
CA GLY A 96 -0.52 16.04 8.43
C GLY A 96 -0.87 17.44 8.91
N PHE A 97 -1.95 17.58 9.69
CA PHE A 97 -2.32 18.85 10.32
C PHE A 97 -1.24 19.34 11.28
N ASN A 98 -0.72 18.45 12.15
CA ASN A 98 0.34 18.82 13.07
C ASN A 98 1.63 19.27 12.33
N TRP A 99 1.93 18.65 11.19
CA TRP A 99 3.06 19.06 10.34
C TRP A 99 2.84 20.44 9.70
N MET A 100 1.63 20.71 9.19
CA MET A 100 1.29 22.00 8.56
C MET A 100 1.20 23.14 9.57
N THR A 101 0.76 22.88 10.80
CA THR A 101 0.61 23.89 11.86
C THR A 101 1.89 24.09 12.68
N ALA A 102 2.95 23.31 12.46
CA ALA A 102 4.20 23.40 13.22
C ALA A 102 4.95 24.74 13.06
N GLY A 103 4.66 25.55 12.03
CA GLY A 103 5.05 26.96 11.98
C GLY A 103 6.55 27.28 12.07
N GLY A 104 7.44 26.29 11.89
CA GLY A 104 8.90 26.43 12.05
C GLY A 104 9.49 25.79 13.31
N ASP A 105 8.66 25.22 14.19
CA ASP A 105 9.11 24.41 15.33
C ASP A 105 9.61 23.04 14.84
N GLU A 106 10.93 22.86 14.85
CA GLU A 106 11.59 21.63 14.37
C GLU A 106 11.17 20.38 15.15
N GLU A 107 10.82 20.50 16.44
CA GLU A 107 10.42 19.37 17.28
C GLU A 107 9.05 18.84 16.83
N LYS A 108 8.08 19.75 16.63
CA LYS A 108 6.75 19.39 16.12
C LYS A 108 6.81 18.83 14.71
N VAL A 109 7.64 19.40 13.84
CA VAL A 109 7.86 18.88 12.49
C VAL A 109 8.44 17.46 12.54
N THR A 110 9.40 17.22 13.42
CA THR A 110 10.06 15.92 13.56
C THR A 110 9.11 14.86 14.08
N LEU A 111 8.33 15.18 15.12
CA LEU A 111 7.31 14.29 15.67
C LEU A 111 6.21 13.95 14.65
N ALA A 112 5.73 14.95 13.90
CA ALA A 112 4.73 14.74 12.86
C ALA A 112 5.25 13.84 11.73
N LYS A 113 6.48 14.08 11.25
CA LYS A 113 7.14 13.22 10.26
C LYS A 113 7.37 11.80 10.76
N GLN A 114 7.79 11.64 12.01
CA GLN A 114 8.01 10.32 12.61
C GLN A 114 6.71 9.53 12.71
N THR A 115 5.62 10.19 13.11
CA THR A 115 4.29 9.59 13.20
C THR A 115 3.77 9.18 11.82
N LEU A 116 3.92 10.06 10.83
CA LEU A 116 3.55 9.78 9.44
C LEU A 116 4.36 8.61 8.87
N THR A 117 5.66 8.56 9.13
CA THR A 117 6.52 7.45 8.68
C THR A 117 6.08 6.12 9.29
N ARG A 118 5.77 6.09 10.59
CA ARG A 118 5.25 4.89 11.28
C ARG A 118 3.89 4.46 10.73
N ALA A 119 2.99 5.42 10.46
CA ALA A 119 1.69 5.16 9.87
C ALA A 119 1.81 4.54 8.46
N VAL A 120 2.70 5.07 7.63
CA VAL A 120 2.97 4.55 6.28
C VAL A 120 3.57 3.14 6.34
N ILE A 121 4.50 2.88 7.25
CA ILE A 121 5.09 1.54 7.44
C ILE A 121 4.02 0.52 7.83
N GLY A 122 3.11 0.88 8.75
CA GLY A 122 1.98 0.01 9.11
C GLY A 122 1.08 -0.31 7.93
N LEU A 123 0.78 0.69 7.09
CA LEU A 123 -0.01 0.50 5.87
C LEU A 123 0.68 -0.43 4.86
N ILE A 124 1.99 -0.26 4.67
CA ILE A 124 2.80 -1.12 3.80
C ILE A 124 2.76 -2.58 4.28
N ILE A 125 2.86 -2.82 5.60
CA ILE A 125 2.81 -4.18 6.16
C ILE A 125 1.46 -4.85 5.87
N ILE A 126 0.35 -4.13 6.01
CA ILE A 126 -1.00 -4.67 5.74
C ILE A 126 -1.12 -5.08 4.26
N ILE A 127 -0.68 -4.21 3.35
CA ILE A 127 -0.68 -4.49 1.91
C ILE A 127 0.21 -5.69 1.59
N ALA A 128 1.42 -5.71 2.15
CA ALA A 128 2.37 -6.80 1.95
C ALA A 128 1.83 -8.14 2.49
N ALA A 129 1.21 -8.15 3.67
CA ALA A 129 0.60 -9.35 4.25
C ALA A 129 -0.50 -9.92 3.34
N TYR A 130 -1.35 -9.07 2.77
CA TYR A 130 -2.37 -9.50 1.83
C TYR A 130 -1.76 -10.05 0.53
N SER A 131 -0.76 -9.36 -0.03
CA SER A 131 -0.03 -9.83 -1.22
C SER A 131 0.65 -11.18 -1.00
N ILE A 132 1.29 -11.38 0.15
CA ILE A 132 1.95 -12.65 0.51
C ILE A 132 0.91 -13.76 0.65
N THR A 133 -0.19 -13.48 1.35
CA THR A 133 -1.28 -14.46 1.53
C THR A 133 -1.80 -14.92 0.17
N TYR A 134 -2.11 -13.98 -0.72
CA TYR A 134 -2.54 -14.28 -2.09
C TYR A 134 -1.50 -15.08 -2.87
N PHE A 135 -0.23 -14.71 -2.76
CA PHE A 135 0.88 -15.41 -3.43
C PHE A 135 1.02 -16.87 -2.96
N VAL A 136 0.90 -17.12 -1.65
CA VAL A 136 0.97 -18.47 -1.08
C VAL A 136 -0.19 -19.33 -1.58
N PHE A 137 -1.41 -18.81 -1.58
CA PHE A 137 -2.57 -19.53 -2.13
C PHE A 137 -2.42 -19.79 -3.63
N SER A 138 -1.96 -18.80 -4.41
CA SER A 138 -1.78 -18.93 -5.86
C SER A 138 -0.64 -19.88 -6.27
N SER A 139 0.31 -20.16 -5.38
CA SER A 139 1.49 -20.98 -5.68
C SER A 139 1.29 -22.47 -5.36
N LEU A 140 0.15 -22.86 -4.79
CA LEU A 140 -0.20 -24.25 -4.50
C LEU A 140 -0.79 -24.90 -5.77
N PRO A 141 -0.14 -25.93 -6.39
CA PRO A 141 -0.57 -26.55 -7.65
C PRO A 141 -1.94 -27.26 -7.63
N GLY A 142 -2.59 -27.36 -6.47
CA GLY A 142 -3.96 -27.86 -6.29
C GLY A 142 -4.78 -27.05 -5.28
N GLY A 143 -4.26 -25.91 -4.82
CA GLY A 143 -4.86 -25.09 -3.79
C GLY A 143 -5.60 -23.91 -4.38
N GLY A 144 -6.77 -24.17 -4.98
CA GLY A 144 -7.79 -23.15 -5.22
C GLY A 144 -7.26 -21.86 -5.86
N GLY A 145 -6.80 -21.96 -7.11
CA GLY A 145 -6.87 -20.82 -8.00
C GLY A 145 -8.28 -20.25 -7.90
N ASN A 146 -8.40 -18.94 -7.72
CA ASN A 146 -9.64 -18.25 -7.94
C ASN A 146 -10.03 -18.55 -9.40
N SER A 147 -10.87 -19.57 -9.60
CA SER A 147 -11.60 -19.82 -10.83
C SER A 147 -12.57 -18.66 -11.01
N ALA A 148 -12.03 -17.52 -11.42
CA ALA A 148 -12.72 -16.61 -12.31
C ALA A 148 -12.82 -17.34 -13.66
N GLY A 149 -13.79 -18.23 -13.77
CA GLY A 149 -14.01 -19.07 -14.94
C GLY A 149 -15.50 -19.31 -15.13
N GLY A 150 -16.10 -18.45 -15.95
CA GLY A 150 -17.23 -18.72 -16.85
C GLY A 150 -18.37 -19.61 -16.37
N GLY A 151 -19.51 -18.96 -16.14
CA GLY A 151 -20.85 -19.53 -16.02
C GLY A 151 -21.84 -18.39 -15.82
#